data_AF-A0A7Z0IWA3-F1
#
_entry.id   AF-A0A7Z0IWA3-F1
#
_cell.length_a   1.000
_cell.length_b   1.000
_cell.length_c   1.000
_cell.angle_alpha   90.00
_cell.angle_beta   90.00
_cell.angle_gamma   90.00
#
_symmetry.space_group_name_H-M   'P 1'
#
loop_
_entity.id
_entity.type
_entity.pdbx_description
1 polymer ?
#
loop_
_entity_poly.entity_id
_entity_poly.type
_entity_poly.pdbx_seq_one_letter_code
_entity_poly.pdbx_strand_id
1 'polypeptide(L)' 'MGLGHYAVINSVWDAARTLLHEWPVDDGEDYFEAVKSCLDAIIGDLPPEEVRASFIRAAQEAGIAVIEAAD' A
#
# COMPACT_ATOMS: atom_id res chain seq x y z
N MET A 1 -4.83 11.04 -22.61
CA MET A 1 -5.49 10.97 -21.29
C MET A 1 -5.46 9.51 -20.88
N GLY A 2 -4.55 9.13 -19.98
CA GLY A 2 -4.50 7.75 -19.49
C GLY A 2 -5.76 7.44 -18.70
N LEU A 3 -6.37 6.29 -18.97
CA LEU A 3 -7.46 5.77 -18.14
C LEU A 3 -6.90 5.59 -16.72
N GLY A 4 -7.48 6.27 -15.72
CA GLY A 4 -7.04 6.09 -14.34
C GLY A 4 -7.17 4.62 -13.96
N HIS A 5 -6.06 3.94 -13.70
CA HIS A 5 -6.06 2.59 -13.17
C HIS A 5 -6.32 2.68 -11.67
N TYR A 6 -7.29 1.93 -11.18
CA TYR A 6 -7.50 1.73 -9.75
C TYR A 6 -7.14 0.29 -9.41
N ALA A 7 -6.47 0.08 -8.28
CA ALA A 7 -6.20 -1.23 -7.70
C ALA A 7 -7.06 -1.40 -6.45
N VAL A 8 -7.73 -2.55 -6.33
CA VAL A 8 -8.48 -2.89 -5.12
C VAL A 8 -7.58 -3.77 -4.26
N ILE A 9 -7.29 -3.30 -3.05
CA ILE A 9 -6.42 -3.99 -2.11
C ILE A 9 -7.29 -4.67 -1.04
N ASN A 10 -7.37 -6.00 -1.05
CA ASN A 10 -8.15 -6.78 -0.08
C ASN A 10 -7.29 -7.63 0.86
N SER A 11 -5.97 -7.60 0.70
CA SER A 11 -5.04 -8.43 1.46
C SER A 11 -3.66 -7.79 1.53
N VAL A 12 -2.89 -8.17 2.55
CA VAL A 12 -1.48 -7.77 2.69
C VAL A 12 -0.66 -8.17 1.46
N TRP A 13 -0.96 -9.32 0.87
CA TRP A 13 -0.31 -9.77 -0.37
C TRP A 13 -0.62 -8.88 -1.58
N ASP A 14 -1.87 -8.39 -1.71
CA ASP A 14 -2.22 -7.43 -2.75
C ASP A 14 -1.47 -6.11 -2.54
N ALA A 15 -1.41 -5.63 -1.30
CA ALA A 15 -0.67 -4.43 -0.94
C ALA A 15 0.82 -4.56 -1.32
N ALA A 16 1.47 -5.66 -0.94
CA ALA A 16 2.86 -5.94 -1.28
C ALA A 16 3.07 -6.00 -2.80
N ARG A 17 2.19 -6.67 -3.54
CA ARG A 17 2.26 -6.77 -5.00
C ARG A 17 2.16 -5.39 -5.64
N THR A 18 1.21 -4.57 -5.21
CA THR A 18 1.00 -3.22 -5.75
C THR A 18 2.20 -2.31 -5.45
N LEU A 19 2.77 -2.37 -4.24
CA LEU A 19 4.01 -1.65 -3.90
C LEU A 19 5.19 -2.07 -4.78
N LEU A 20 5.35 -3.37 -5.06
CA LEU A 20 6.52 -3.89 -5.78
C LEU A 20 6.43 -3.77 -7.30
N HIS A 21 5.23 -3.71 -7.87
CA HIS A 21 5.05 -3.80 -9.33
C HIS A 21 4.31 -2.63 -9.96
N GLU A 22 3.45 -1.95 -9.20
CA GLU A 22 2.52 -0.96 -9.74
C GLU A 22 2.74 0.43 -9.13
N TRP A 23 3.67 0.54 -8.18
CA TRP A 23 3.90 1.78 -7.44
C TRP A 23 4.69 2.79 -8.29
N PRO A 24 4.25 4.06 -8.33
CA PRO A 24 4.83 5.06 -9.22
C PRO A 24 6.12 5.71 -8.69
N VAL A 25 6.36 5.68 -7.37
CA VAL A 25 7.48 6.35 -6.70
C VAL A 25 8.03 5.47 -5.57
N ASP A 26 9.25 4.97 -5.70
CA ASP A 26 9.85 3.93 -4.85
C ASP A 26 10.99 4.43 -3.94
N ASP A 27 11.20 5.74 -3.82
CA ASP A 27 12.26 6.37 -3.01
C ASP A 27 11.75 7.04 -1.71
N GLY A 28 10.45 6.88 -1.41
CA GLY A 28 9.80 7.52 -0.27
C GLY A 28 9.98 6.80 1.07
N GLU A 29 10.00 7.53 2.18
CA GLU A 29 10.15 6.93 3.53
C GLU A 29 8.91 6.09 3.87
N ASP A 30 7.72 6.63 3.58
CA ASP A 30 6.47 5.92 3.81
C ASP A 30 6.32 4.73 2.86
N TYR A 31 6.85 4.80 1.63
CA TYR A 31 6.95 3.63 0.74
C TYR A 31 7.76 2.48 1.37
N PHE A 32 8.97 2.75 1.85
CA PHE A 32 9.79 1.71 2.49
C PHE A 32 9.13 1.16 3.76
N GLU A 33 8.48 2.02 4.53
CA GLU A 33 7.71 1.59 5.70
C GLU A 33 6.56 0.66 5.31
N ALA A 34 5.80 1.00 4.27
CA ALA A 34 4.71 0.16 3.78
C ALA A 34 5.19 -1.20 3.27
N VAL A 35 6.33 -1.27 2.57
CA VAL A 35 6.94 -2.55 2.14
C VAL A 35 7.34 -3.40 3.34
N LYS A 36 7.99 -2.81 4.35
CA LYS A 36 8.36 -3.51 5.59
C LYS A 36 7.12 -4.00 6.34
N SER A 37 6.13 -3.13 6.54
CA SER A 37 4.87 -3.50 7.21
C SER A 37 4.18 -4.67 6.50
N CYS A 38 4.17 -4.70 5.16
CA CYS A 38 3.63 -5.84 4.42
C CYS A 38 4.39 -7.14 4.72
N LEU A 39 5.73 -7.09 4.75
CA LEU A 39 6.55 -8.25 5.09
C LEU A 39 6.27 -8.74 6.52
N ASP A 40 6.26 -7.82 7.49
CA ASP A 40 6.05 -8.14 8.91
C ASP A 40 4.67 -8.79 9.12
N ALA A 41 3.64 -8.33 8.41
CA ALA A 41 2.32 -8.93 8.49
C ALA A 41 2.23 -10.29 7.78
N ILE A 42 2.99 -10.50 6.70
CA ILE A 42 3.08 -11.81 6.02
C ILE A 42 3.73 -12.86 6.93
N ILE A 43 4.74 -12.48 7.71
CA ILE A 43 5.42 -13.39 8.66
C ILE A 43 4.67 -13.52 10.00
N GLY A 44 3.63 -12.70 10.23
CA GLY A 44 2.75 -12.78 11.39
C GLY A 44 3.15 -11.90 12.58
N ASP A 45 4.09 -10.97 12.38
CA ASP A 45 4.61 -10.06 13.42
C ASP A 45 3.85 -8.72 13.49
N LEU A 46 3.08 -8.40 12.46
CA LEU A 46 2.29 -7.16 12.37
C LEU A 46 0.82 -7.45 12.00
N PRO A 47 -0.16 -6.82 12.65
CA PRO A 47 -1.54 -7.03 12.27
C PRO A 47 -1.90 -6.21 10.99
N PRO A 48 -2.88 -6.67 10.19
CA PRO A 48 -3.18 -6.09 8.88
C PRO A 48 -3.70 -4.64 8.93
N GLU A 49 -4.27 -4.18 10.05
CA GLU A 49 -4.66 -2.78 10.23
C GLU A 49 -3.48 -1.82 10.19
N GLU A 50 -2.32 -2.23 10.70
CA GLU A 50 -1.10 -1.41 10.65
C GLU A 50 -0.55 -1.35 9.23
N VAL A 51 -0.61 -2.47 8.48
CA VAL A 51 -0.30 -2.46 7.04
C VAL A 51 -1.16 -1.45 6.30
N ARG A 52 -2.47 -1.44 6.57
CA ARG A 52 -3.39 -0.48 5.93
C ARG A 52 -2.98 0.96 6.25
N ALA A 53 -2.63 1.28 7.49
CA ALA A 53 -2.19 2.61 7.86
C ALA A 53 -0.90 3.03 7.14
N SER A 54 0.12 2.17 7.12
CA SER A 54 1.38 2.41 6.40
C SER A 54 1.15 2.59 4.90
N PHE A 55 0.30 1.76 4.31
CA PHE A 55 -0.02 1.81 2.89
C PHE A 55 -0.75 3.11 2.49
N ILE A 56 -1.67 3.60 3.32
CA ILE A 56 -2.35 4.89 3.09
C ILE A 56 -1.35 6.05 3.13
N ARG A 57 -0.38 6.02 4.06
CA ARG A 57 0.67 7.04 4.15
C ARG A 57 1.57 7.03 2.89
N ALA A 58 1.98 5.84 2.46
CA ALA A 58 2.74 5.70 1.21
C ALA A 58 1.95 6.24 0.00
N ALA A 59 0.63 5.99 -0.05
CA ALA A 59 -0.22 6.52 -1.11
C ALA A 59 -0.29 8.05 -1.07
N GLN A 60 -0.39 8.65 0.11
CA GLN A 60 -0.36 10.11 0.29
C GLN A 60 0.97 10.72 -0.17
N GLU A 61 2.11 10.11 0.19
CA GLU A 61 3.45 10.52 -0.25
C GLU A 61 3.59 10.47 -1.78
N ALA A 62 3.08 9.41 -2.41
CA ALA A 62 3.08 9.24 -3.86
C ALA A 62 2.01 10.08 -4.59
N GLY A 63 1.17 10.83 -3.88
CA GLY A 63 0.07 11.61 -4.46
C GLY A 63 -1.07 10.75 -5.04
N ILE A 64 -1.21 9.51 -4.59
CA ILE A 64 -2.25 8.56 -4.99
C ILE A 64 -3.50 8.77 -4.13
N ALA A 65 -4.65 8.93 -4.77
CA ALA A 65 -5.92 9.04 -4.06
C ALA A 65 -6.34 7.68 -3.50
N VAL A 66 -6.60 7.60 -2.19
CA VAL A 66 -7.16 6.43 -1.54
C VAL A 66 -8.67 6.57 -1.44
N ILE A 67 -9.40 5.55 -1.89
CA ILE A 67 -10.84 5.44 -1.73
C ILE A 67 -11.10 4.33 -0.72
N GLU A 68 -11.59 4.70 0.45
CA GLU A 68 -12.02 3.72 1.45
C GLU A 68 -13.44 3.27 1.11
N ALA A 69 -13.64 1.96 0.98
CA ALA A 69 -14.99 1.41 0.86
C ALA A 69 -15.75 1.76 2.14
N ALA A 70 -16.91 2.41 1.99
CA ALA A 70 -17.86 2.57 3.08
C ALA A 70 -18.41 1.19 3.46
N ASP A 71 -18.37 0.87 4.75
CA ASP A 71 -18.98 -0.34 5.34
C ASP A 71 -20.51 -0.35 5.09
#